data_AF-A0A6I2VD06-F1
#
_entry.id   AF-A0A6I2VD06-F1
#
_cell.length_a   1.000
_cell.length_b   1.000
_cell.length_c   1.000
_cell.angle_alpha   90.00
_cell.angle_beta   90.00
_cell.angle_gamma   90.00
#
_symmetry.space_group_name_H-M   'P 1'
#
loop_
_entity.id
_entity.type
_entity.pdbx_description
1 polymer ?
#
loop_
_entity_poly.entity_id
_entity_poly.type
_entity_poly.pdbx_seq_one_letter_code
_entity_poly.pdbx_strand_id
1 'polypeptide(L)'
;SPSTAVVFLTSLPDPRFAERDSKGLPKGVAYLRKSNVSNVSLVIEALDAVLRGTRVGDFRHDREPDRPLAGLTRKQVRVMRLAASGQTNSQIAQECGVSVNAIDDTIGRAFQSLRVEGMVEGNVRVAAVRRFLEVTGGRTGIPARRAETA
;
A
#
# COMPACT_ATOMS: atom_id res chain seq x y z
N SER A 1 8.84 31.35 6.82
CA SER A 1 7.49 31.20 6.26
C SER A 1 7.21 29.74 5.97
N PRO A 2 6.41 29.01 6.77
CA PRO A 2 5.93 27.70 6.37
C PRO A 2 4.52 27.88 5.77
N SER A 3 4.43 28.52 4.61
CA SER A 3 3.13 28.88 4.00
C SER A 3 2.65 27.87 2.94
N THR A 4 3.35 26.73 2.80
CA THR A 4 3.06 25.76 1.74
C THR A 4 2.12 24.69 2.25
N ALA A 5 0.87 24.73 1.77
CA ALA A 5 -0.07 23.63 1.96
C ALA A 5 0.28 22.44 1.07
N VAL A 6 0.24 21.24 1.64
CA VAL A 6 0.51 19.99 0.92
C VAL A 6 -0.70 19.07 1.05
N VAL A 7 -1.20 18.61 -0.10
CA VAL A 7 -2.28 17.62 -0.21
C VAL A 7 -1.77 16.46 -1.06
N PHE A 8 -1.82 15.25 -0.51
CA PHE A 8 -1.49 14.04 -1.25
C PHE A 8 -2.74 13.49 -1.94
N LEU A 9 -2.71 13.37 -3.27
CA LEU A 9 -3.75 12.71 -4.05
C LEU A 9 -3.22 11.40 -4.63
N THR A 10 -3.65 10.25 -4.09
CA THR A 10 -2.99 8.96 -4.34
C THR A 10 -3.96 7.79 -4.49
N SER A 11 -3.57 6.74 -5.22
CA SER A 11 -4.30 5.47 -5.25
C SER A 11 -4.00 4.58 -4.04
N LEU A 12 -2.99 4.94 -3.24
CA LEU A 12 -2.53 4.12 -2.12
C LEU A 12 -3.50 4.17 -0.94
N PRO A 13 -3.81 3.04 -0.29
CA PRO A 13 -4.69 3.02 0.87
C PRO A 13 -4.18 3.87 2.04
N ASP A 14 -2.86 3.81 2.27
CA ASP A 14 -2.16 4.58 3.30
C ASP A 14 -0.63 4.65 2.99
N PRO A 15 0.15 5.50 3.69
CA PRO A 15 1.58 5.71 3.43
C PRO A 15 2.47 4.47 3.49
N ARG A 16 2.09 3.41 4.22
CA ARG A 16 2.83 2.13 4.29
C ARG A 16 2.93 1.47 2.91
N PHE A 17 2.00 1.77 2.02
CA PHE A 17 1.98 1.26 0.64
C PHE A 17 2.82 2.10 -0.33
N ALA A 18 3.50 3.17 0.12
CA ALA A 18 4.45 3.91 -0.71
C ALA A 18 5.77 3.14 -0.91
N GLU A 19 6.40 3.26 -2.07
CA GLU A 19 7.65 2.56 -2.42
C GLU A 19 8.83 2.96 -1.54
N ARG A 20 8.92 4.26 -1.23
CA ARG A 20 9.92 4.81 -0.31
C ARG A 20 9.39 4.69 1.11
N ASP A 21 10.29 4.36 2.04
CA ASP A 21 9.98 4.31 3.46
C ASP A 21 9.50 5.69 3.91
N SER A 22 8.18 5.84 3.98
CA SER A 22 7.56 7.09 4.38
C SER A 22 7.68 7.14 5.90
N LYS A 23 8.61 7.97 6.40
CA LYS A 23 8.68 8.38 7.81
C LYS A 23 7.42 9.17 8.18
N GLY A 24 6.27 8.49 8.17
CA GLY A 24 4.95 9.10 8.20
C GLY A 24 4.76 10.17 7.13
N LEU A 25 3.59 10.80 7.19
CA LEU A 25 3.37 12.07 6.53
C LEU A 25 3.72 13.20 7.53
N PRO A 26 4.24 14.35 7.05
CA PRO A 26 4.39 15.54 7.89
C PRO A 26 3.08 15.92 8.59
N LYS A 27 3.18 16.61 9.72
CA LYS A 27 1.98 17.15 10.39
C LYS A 27 1.33 18.22 9.49
N GLY A 28 0.01 18.31 9.56
CA GLY A 28 -0.75 19.33 8.83
C GLY A 28 -0.90 19.08 7.33
N VAL A 29 -0.71 17.85 6.84
CA VAL A 29 -1.02 17.51 5.43
C VAL A 29 -2.34 16.76 5.32
N ALA A 30 -3.05 16.98 4.21
CA ALA A 30 -4.19 16.17 3.83
C ALA A 30 -3.73 14.98 2.96
N TYR A 31 -4.47 13.88 3.04
CA TYR A 31 -4.25 12.66 2.29
C TYR A 31 -5.58 12.15 1.73
N LEU A 32 -5.75 12.33 0.42
CA LEU A 32 -6.93 11.96 -0.32
C LEU A 32 -6.66 10.75 -1.21
N ARG A 33 -7.45 9.69 -1.02
CA ARG A 33 -7.50 8.56 -1.96
C ARG A 33 -8.27 8.96 -3.23
N LYS A 34 -7.66 8.79 -4.40
CA LYS A 34 -8.24 9.09 -5.72
C LYS A 34 -9.60 8.45 -5.94
N SER A 35 -9.82 7.25 -5.42
CA SER A 35 -11.11 6.54 -5.50
C SER A 35 -12.26 7.25 -4.75
N ASN A 36 -11.92 8.05 -3.74
CA ASN A 36 -12.88 8.75 -2.89
C ASN A 36 -13.09 10.21 -3.31
N VAL A 37 -12.28 10.71 -4.25
CA VAL A 37 -12.43 12.08 -4.76
C VAL A 37 -13.44 12.07 -5.90
N SER A 38 -14.69 12.41 -5.59
CA SER A 38 -15.79 12.46 -6.54
C SER A 38 -15.82 13.75 -7.37
N ASN A 39 -15.25 14.85 -6.85
CA ASN A 39 -15.18 16.13 -7.54
C ASN A 39 -13.93 16.93 -7.12
N VAL A 40 -13.62 17.97 -7.89
CA VAL A 40 -12.48 18.89 -7.62
C VAL A 40 -12.70 19.70 -6.35
N SER A 41 -13.96 19.99 -5.97
CA SER A 41 -14.29 20.77 -4.78
C SER A 41 -13.72 20.16 -3.50
N LEU A 42 -13.75 18.83 -3.36
CA LEU A 42 -13.16 18.14 -2.21
C LEU A 42 -11.64 18.41 -2.08
N VAL A 43 -10.93 18.52 -3.20
CA VAL A 43 -9.49 18.83 -3.20
C VAL A 43 -9.25 20.27 -2.76
N ILE A 44 -10.09 21.19 -3.22
CA ILE A 44 -10.04 22.61 -2.82
C ILE A 44 -10.31 22.74 -1.32
N GLU A 45 -11.33 22.06 -0.80
CA GLU A 45 -11.65 22.06 0.64
C GLU A 45 -10.50 21.52 1.49
N ALA A 46 -9.84 20.44 1.03
CA ALA A 46 -8.66 19.89 1.70
C ALA A 46 -7.47 20.86 1.70
N LEU A 47 -7.22 21.56 0.59
CA LEU A 47 -6.18 22.59 0.51
C LEU A 47 -6.46 23.73 1.50
N ASP A 48 -7.69 24.19 1.52
CA ASP A 48 -8.17 25.25 2.41
C ASP A 48 -8.04 24.86 3.90
N ALA A 49 -8.38 23.62 4.24
CA ALA A 49 -8.21 23.07 5.59
C ALA A 49 -6.73 23.04 6.01
N VAL A 50 -5.84 22.61 5.11
CA VAL A 50 -4.39 22.60 5.36
C VAL A 50 -3.82 24.01 5.51
N LEU A 51 -4.19 24.95 4.63
CA LEU A 51 -3.75 26.35 4.70
C LEU A 51 -4.17 27.01 6.01
N ARG A 52 -5.39 26.74 6.47
CA ARG A 52 -5.94 27.30 7.71
C ARG A 52 -5.51 26.53 8.96
N GLY A 53 -4.88 25.36 8.81
CA GLY A 53 -4.51 24.48 9.91
C GLY A 53 -5.70 23.93 10.71
N THR A 54 -6.91 23.97 10.17
CA THR A 54 -8.16 23.54 10.83
C THR A 54 -8.79 22.39 10.05
N ARG A 55 -9.43 21.44 10.76
CA ARG A 55 -10.14 20.30 10.14
C ARG A 55 -9.30 19.44 9.18
N VAL A 56 -7.97 19.49 9.26
CA VAL A 56 -7.08 18.65 8.42
C VAL A 56 -7.36 17.16 8.61
N GLY A 57 -7.82 16.76 9.80
CA GLY A 57 -8.21 15.38 10.11
C GLY A 57 -9.30 14.81 9.23
N ASP A 58 -10.23 15.65 8.77
CA ASP A 58 -11.38 15.24 7.93
C ASP A 58 -10.92 14.78 6.55
N PHE A 59 -9.72 15.21 6.13
CA PHE A 59 -9.10 14.89 4.85
C PHE A 59 -7.95 13.89 5.01
N ARG A 60 -8.05 12.97 5.98
CA ARG A 60 -7.05 11.91 6.25
C ARG A 60 -7.60 10.53 5.93
N HIS A 61 -7.81 10.26 4.64
CA HIS A 61 -8.30 8.95 4.18
C HIS A 61 -7.35 7.81 4.59
N ASP A 62 -6.06 8.08 4.82
CA ASP A 62 -5.10 7.09 5.33
C ASP A 62 -5.39 6.61 6.76
N ARG A 63 -6.24 7.32 7.51
CA ARG A 63 -6.61 7.01 8.90
C ARG A 63 -8.00 6.41 9.04
N GLU A 64 -8.77 6.35 7.97
CA GLU A 64 -10.10 5.75 7.97
C GLU A 64 -10.02 4.27 8.38
N PRO A 65 -10.91 3.78 9.25
CA PRO A 65 -10.86 2.40 9.75
C PRO A 65 -11.20 1.36 8.66
N ASP A 66 -12.05 1.73 7.71
CA ASP A 66 -12.53 0.91 6.59
C ASP A 66 -11.61 0.98 5.36
N ARG A 67 -10.49 1.69 5.45
CA ARG A 67 -9.54 1.80 4.33
C ARG A 67 -9.05 0.42 3.88
N PRO A 68 -8.82 0.23 2.57
CA PRO A 68 -8.37 -1.05 2.06
C PRO A 68 -7.09 -1.54 2.74
N LEU A 69 -7.05 -2.84 3.06
CA LEU A 69 -5.87 -3.50 3.66
C LEU A 69 -5.42 -2.89 5.00
N ALA A 70 -6.33 -2.25 5.74
CA ALA A 70 -6.06 -1.69 7.07
C ALA A 70 -5.42 -2.72 8.02
N GLY A 71 -5.88 -3.98 7.95
CA GLY A 71 -5.39 -5.08 8.79
C GLY A 71 -3.95 -5.54 8.53
N LEU A 72 -3.34 -5.17 7.39
CA LEU A 72 -1.94 -5.53 7.14
C LEU A 72 -1.00 -4.64 7.94
N THR A 73 -0.02 -5.24 8.62
CA THR A 73 1.10 -4.54 9.27
C THR A 73 2.12 -4.05 8.24
N ARG A 74 3.03 -3.15 8.65
CA ARG A 74 4.14 -2.69 7.79
C ARG A 74 4.99 -3.86 7.27
N LYS A 75 5.31 -4.83 8.13
CA LYS A 75 6.09 -6.01 7.76
C LYS A 75 5.35 -6.84 6.71
N GLN A 76 4.05 -7.06 6.88
CA GLN A 76 3.22 -7.79 5.91
C GLN A 76 3.12 -7.03 4.58
N VAL A 77 2.96 -5.70 4.59
CA VAL A 77 2.96 -4.88 3.35
C VAL A 77 4.29 -5.01 2.62
N ARG A 78 5.43 -4.97 3.33
CA ARG A 78 6.76 -5.18 2.73
C ARG A 78 6.86 -6.55 2.06
N VAL A 79 6.51 -7.60 2.78
CA VAL A 79 6.54 -8.98 2.28
C VAL A 79 5.62 -9.15 1.07
N MET A 80 4.40 -8.62 1.12
CA MET A 80 3.46 -8.67 -0.01
C MET A 80 3.95 -7.91 -1.24
N ARG A 81 4.65 -6.78 -1.05
CA ARG A 81 5.27 -6.04 -2.16
C ARG A 81 6.38 -6.85 -2.82
N LEU A 82 7.25 -7.47 -2.02
CA LEU A 82 8.32 -8.32 -2.55
C LEU A 82 7.75 -9.55 -3.27
N ALA A 83 6.72 -10.18 -2.71
CA ALA A 83 5.99 -11.26 -3.37
C ALA A 83 5.35 -10.80 -4.70
N ALA A 84 4.77 -9.60 -4.73
CA ALA A 84 4.19 -9.02 -5.95
C ALA A 84 5.24 -8.67 -7.02
N SER A 85 6.49 -8.44 -6.63
CA SER A 85 7.61 -8.27 -7.57
C SER A 85 8.13 -9.59 -8.15
N GLY A 86 7.57 -10.73 -7.75
CA GLY A 86 7.92 -12.05 -8.26
C GLY A 86 8.99 -12.79 -7.46
N GLN A 87 9.40 -12.26 -6.29
CA GLN A 87 10.39 -12.94 -5.44
C GLN A 87 9.81 -14.21 -4.80
N THR A 88 10.66 -15.22 -4.57
CA THR A 88 10.35 -16.44 -3.80
C THR A 88 10.45 -16.18 -2.29
N ASN A 89 9.89 -17.06 -1.46
CA ASN A 89 9.96 -16.89 -0.01
C ASN A 89 11.41 -16.91 0.51
N SER A 90 12.29 -17.70 -0.11
CA SER A 90 13.72 -17.72 0.22
C SER A 90 14.42 -16.39 -0.13
N GLN A 91 14.11 -15.79 -1.28
CA GLN A 91 14.64 -14.47 -1.66
C GLN A 91 14.15 -13.38 -0.72
N ILE A 92 12.86 -13.39 -0.38
CA ILE A 92 12.27 -12.45 0.58
C ILE A 92 12.91 -12.60 1.96
N ALA A 93 13.12 -13.84 2.41
CA ALA A 93 13.74 -14.15 3.69
C ALA A 93 15.18 -13.60 3.76
N GLN A 94 15.95 -13.80 2.70
CA GLN A 94 17.29 -13.24 2.54
C GLN A 94 17.28 -11.71 2.59
N GLU A 95 16.38 -11.06 1.84
CA GLU A 95 16.29 -9.60 1.79
C GLU A 95 15.81 -9.00 3.12
N CYS A 96 14.95 -9.71 3.84
CA CYS A 96 14.43 -9.26 5.14
C CYS A 96 15.32 -9.68 6.32
N GLY A 97 16.38 -10.47 6.10
CA GLY A 97 17.27 -10.96 7.16
C GLY A 97 16.57 -11.88 8.18
N VAL A 98 15.61 -12.68 7.74
CA VAL A 98 14.84 -13.62 8.60
C VAL A 98 14.83 -15.03 8.01
N SER A 99 14.32 -16.01 8.76
CA SER A 99 14.17 -17.38 8.25
C SER A 99 13.04 -17.49 7.22
N VAL A 100 13.11 -18.51 6.35
CA VAL A 100 12.05 -18.82 5.38
C VAL A 100 10.72 -19.10 6.08
N ASN A 101 10.74 -19.90 7.16
CA ASN A 101 9.54 -20.17 7.97
C ASN A 101 8.91 -18.88 8.52
N ALA A 102 9.71 -17.89 8.93
CA ALA A 102 9.17 -16.61 9.39
C ALA A 102 8.48 -15.81 8.28
N ILE A 103 8.92 -15.97 7.03
CA ILE A 103 8.24 -15.41 5.86
C ILE A 103 6.95 -16.17 5.58
N ASP A 104 6.97 -17.49 5.61
CA ASP A 104 5.77 -18.34 5.42
C ASP A 104 4.68 -17.97 6.43
N ASP A 105 5.04 -17.84 7.70
CA ASP A 105 4.13 -17.38 8.77
C ASP A 105 3.60 -15.96 8.50
N THR A 106 4.46 -15.05 8.07
CA THR A 106 4.08 -13.66 7.79
C THR A 106 3.10 -13.59 6.63
N ILE A 107 3.34 -14.38 5.58
CA ILE A 107 2.50 -14.51 4.40
C ILE A 107 1.15 -15.15 4.77
N GLY A 108 1.16 -16.23 5.55
CA GLY A 108 -0.06 -16.89 6.03
C GLY A 108 -0.97 -15.92 6.79
N ARG A 109 -0.42 -15.13 7.73
CA ARG A 109 -1.19 -14.09 8.45
C ARG A 109 -1.68 -12.96 7.54
N ALA A 110 -0.90 -12.60 6.51
CA ALA A 110 -1.33 -11.63 5.52
C ALA A 110 -2.52 -12.15 4.70
N PHE A 111 -2.53 -13.44 4.36
CA PHE A 111 -3.63 -14.10 3.65
C PHE A 111 -4.93 -14.10 4.46
N GLN A 112 -4.84 -14.38 5.76
CA GLN A 112 -5.99 -14.28 6.67
C GLN A 112 -6.56 -12.85 6.67
N SER A 113 -5.67 -11.85 6.76
CA SER A 113 -6.06 -10.43 6.71
C SER A 113 -6.66 -10.02 5.35
N LEU A 114 -6.31 -10.73 4.28
CA LEU A 114 -6.82 -10.54 2.92
C LEU A 114 -8.11 -11.34 2.64
N ARG A 115 -8.54 -12.20 3.57
CA ARG A 115 -9.69 -13.11 3.43
C ARG A 115 -9.60 -14.02 2.20
N VAL A 116 -8.42 -14.53 1.90
CA VAL A 116 -8.17 -15.48 0.78
C VAL A 116 -8.02 -16.93 1.25
N GLU A 117 -8.51 -17.24 2.46
CA GLU A 117 -8.48 -18.58 3.04
C GLU A 117 -9.31 -19.57 2.22
N GLY A 118 -8.85 -20.83 2.08
CA GLY A 118 -9.58 -21.91 1.39
C GLY A 118 -9.22 -22.11 -0.09
N MET A 119 -8.29 -21.34 -0.65
CA MET A 119 -7.73 -21.63 -1.98
C MET A 119 -6.60 -22.67 -1.87
N VAL A 120 -6.37 -23.46 -2.93
CA VAL A 120 -5.26 -24.44 -2.99
C VAL A 120 -3.91 -23.70 -2.84
N GLU A 121 -2.93 -24.25 -2.12
CA GLU A 121 -1.66 -23.59 -1.73
C GLU A 121 -0.97 -22.76 -2.82
N GLY A 122 -0.95 -23.22 -4.07
CA GLY A 122 -0.40 -22.47 -5.21
C GLY A 122 -1.26 -21.28 -5.68
N ASN A 123 -2.58 -21.38 -5.52
CA ASN A 123 -3.55 -20.37 -5.91
C ASN A 123 -3.70 -19.26 -4.84
N VAL A 124 -3.49 -19.57 -3.55
CA VAL A 124 -3.61 -18.57 -2.47
C VAL A 124 -2.63 -17.41 -2.65
N ARG A 125 -1.36 -17.71 -2.96
CA ARG A 125 -0.34 -16.67 -3.18
C ARG A 125 -0.72 -15.76 -4.34
N VAL A 126 -1.14 -16.35 -5.46
CA VAL A 126 -1.52 -15.60 -6.66
C VAL A 126 -2.74 -14.72 -6.37
N ALA A 127 -3.76 -15.26 -5.71
CA ALA A 127 -4.96 -14.51 -5.32
C ALA A 127 -4.63 -13.35 -4.37
N ALA A 128 -3.80 -13.59 -3.36
CA ALA A 128 -3.36 -12.57 -2.41
C ALA A 128 -2.56 -11.44 -3.08
N VAL A 129 -1.61 -11.80 -3.95
CA VAL A 129 -0.80 -10.85 -4.72
C VAL A 129 -1.69 -10.04 -5.67
N ARG A 130 -2.63 -10.70 -6.36
CA ARG A 130 -3.58 -10.02 -7.25
C ARG A 130 -4.41 -9.01 -6.46
N ARG A 131 -4.97 -9.42 -5.31
CA ARG A 131 -5.73 -8.53 -4.44
C ARG A 131 -4.92 -7.36 -3.94
N PHE A 132 -3.66 -7.59 -3.57
CA PHE A 132 -2.74 -6.53 -3.15
C PHE A 132 -2.46 -5.52 -4.28
N LEU A 133 -2.25 -6.00 -5.51
CA LEU A 133 -1.99 -5.15 -6.68
C LEU A 133 -3.23 -4.34 -7.10
N GLU A 134 -4.41 -4.96 -7.12
CA GLU A 134 -5.70 -4.29 -7.38
C GLU A 134 -5.90 -3.09 -6.45
N VAL A 135 -5.61 -3.27 -5.16
CA VAL A 135 -5.81 -2.24 -4.14
C VAL A 135 -4.74 -1.14 -4.20
N THR A 136 -3.49 -1.50 -4.50
CA THR A 136 -2.39 -0.53 -4.52
C THR A 136 -2.32 0.28 -5.82
N GLY A 137 -3.21 0.00 -6.78
CA GLY A 137 -3.24 0.66 -8.08
C GLY A 137 -2.09 0.22 -8.99
N GLY A 138 -1.43 -0.88 -8.65
CA GLY A 138 -0.47 -1.56 -9.52
C GLY A 138 -1.21 -2.20 -10.68
N ARG A 139 -1.54 -1.41 -11.71
CA ARG A 139 -1.79 -1.98 -13.04
C ARG A 139 -0.53 -2.73 -13.41
N THR A 140 -0.69 -4.03 -13.63
CA THR A 140 0.27 -5.01 -14.14
C THR A 140 1.21 -4.43 -15.20
N GLY A 141 2.30 -3.82 -14.77
CA GLY A 141 3.53 -3.75 -15.55
C GLY A 141 4.34 -4.97 -15.17
N ILE A 142 3.98 -6.14 -15.70
CA ILE A 142 4.95 -7.22 -15.82
C ILE A 142 6.04 -6.61 -16.72
N PRO A 143 7.26 -6.35 -16.23
CA PRO A 143 8.33 -6.00 -17.15
C PRO A 143 8.51 -7.25 -18.03
N ALA A 144 8.24 -7.10 -19.33
CA ALA A 144 8.57 -8.13 -20.29
C ALA A 144 10.04 -8.50 -20.04
N ARG A 145 10.29 -9.78 -19.73
CA ARG A 145 11.67 -10.29 -19.69
C ARG A 145 12.29 -9.88 -21.02
N ARG A 146 13.35 -9.07 -20.98
CA ARG A 146 14.23 -8.97 -22.14
C ARG A 146 14.73 -10.39 -22.39
N ALA A 147 14.39 -10.91 -23.55
CA ALA A 147 15.06 -12.09 -24.07
C ALA A 147 16.50 -11.67 -24.34
N GLU A 148 17.39 -11.96 -23.40
CA GLU A 148 18.80 -12.17 -23.72
C GLU A 148 18.91 -13.57 -24.29
N THR A 149 18.98 -13.65 -25.62
CA THR A 149 19.66 -14.73 -26.35
C THR A 149 19.85 -14.29 -27.79
N ALA A 150 21.08 -13.87 -28.11
CA ALA A 150 21.91 -14.21 -29.27
C ALA A 150 22.93 -13.09 -29.52
#